data_AF-A0A2U9II89-F1
#
_entry.id   AF-A0A2U9II89-F1
#
_cell.length_a   1.000
_cell.length_b   1.000
_cell.length_c   1.000
_cell.angle_alpha   90.00
_cell.angle_beta   90.00
_cell.angle_gamma   90.00
#
_symmetry.space_group_name_H-M   'P 1'
#
loop_
_entity.id
_entity.type
_entity.pdbx_description
1 polymer ?
#
loop_
_entity_poly.entity_id
_entity_poly.type
_entity_poly.pdbx_seq_one_letter_code
_entity_poly.pdbx_strand_id
1 'polypeptide(L)'
;MEMRKADSKGRIYFGNEYAGKNFYVVKIFDGILLLDNEIKAKEIEEKKEEFLKGNIEKLLEFLGEPTEEEIKEVVERSRKRRLS
;
A
#
# COMPACT_ATOMS: atom_id res chain seq x y z
N MET A 1 2.23 -8.74 -29.50
CA MET A 1 2.52 -9.42 -28.22
C MET A 1 2.06 -8.46 -27.13
N GLU A 2 1.00 -8.79 -26.39
CA GLU A 2 0.53 -7.93 -25.29
C GLU A 2 1.60 -7.88 -24.22
N MET A 3 2.10 -6.66 -23.96
CA MET A 3 3.18 -6.40 -23.02
C MET A 3 2.67 -6.63 -21.59
N ARG A 4 2.77 -7.86 -21.08
CA ARG A 4 2.47 -8.16 -19.68
C ARG A 4 3.60 -7.59 -18.82
N LYS A 5 3.33 -6.45 -18.18
CA LYS A 5 4.25 -5.76 -17.26
C LYS A 5 4.57 -6.57 -15.99
N ALA A 6 3.78 -7.59 -15.65
CA ALA A 6 4.05 -8.49 -14.53
C ALA A 6 3.51 -9.91 -14.76
N ASP A 7 4.14 -10.92 -14.13
CA ASP A 7 3.63 -12.30 -14.09
C ASP A 7 2.74 -12.56 -12.85
N SER A 8 2.11 -13.74 -12.77
CA SER A 8 1.27 -14.16 -11.63
C SER A 8 2.03 -14.35 -10.31
N LYS A 9 3.37 -14.19 -10.33
CA LYS A 9 4.26 -14.25 -9.17
C LYS A 9 4.78 -12.87 -8.77
N GLY A 10 4.28 -11.79 -9.38
CA GLY A 10 4.65 -10.41 -9.08
C GLY A 10 6.01 -9.98 -9.65
N ARG A 11 6.58 -10.73 -10.60
CA ARG A 11 7.85 -10.35 -11.24
C ARG A 11 7.58 -9.34 -12.34
N ILE A 12 8.33 -8.25 -12.31
CA ILE A 12 8.27 -7.19 -13.32
C ILE A 12 9.38 -7.41 -14.34
N TYR A 13 9.00 -7.48 -15.62
CA TYR A 13 9.94 -7.65 -16.73
C TYR A 13 10.14 -6.30 -17.42
N PHE A 14 11.36 -5.78 -17.32
CA PHE A 14 11.77 -4.60 -18.07
C PHE A 14 12.31 -5.06 -19.43
N GLY A 15 11.69 -4.58 -20.52
CA GLY A 15 12.22 -4.77 -21.87
C GLY A 15 13.55 -4.05 -22.10
N ASN A 16 14.22 -4.35 -23.21
CA ASN A 16 15.53 -3.77 -23.55
C ASN A 16 15.51 -2.23 -23.62
N GLU A 17 14.36 -1.61 -23.86
CA GLU A 17 14.15 -0.15 -23.84
C GLU A 17 14.43 0.52 -22.48
N TYR A 18 14.58 -0.30 -21.43
CA TYR A 18 14.91 0.11 -20.07
C TYR A 18 16.35 -0.24 -19.66
N ALA A 19 17.13 -0.89 -20.52
CA ALA A 19 18.52 -1.23 -20.24
C ALA A 19 19.37 0.05 -20.08
N GLY A 20 20.20 0.08 -19.02
CA GLY A 20 21.08 1.21 -18.71
C GLY A 20 20.38 2.45 -18.14
N LYS A 21 19.05 2.39 -17.90
CA LYS A 21 18.31 3.44 -17.22
C LYS A 21 18.28 3.20 -15.72
N ASN A 22 18.40 4.27 -14.94
CA ASN A 22 18.22 4.21 -13.50
C ASN A 22 16.72 4.25 -13.16
N PHE A 23 16.32 3.37 -12.25
CA PHE A 23 14.97 3.36 -11.68
C PHE A 23 15.04 3.51 -10.18
N TYR A 24 14.10 4.27 -9.65
CA TYR A 24 13.91 4.52 -8.24
C TYR A 24 12.69 3.74 -7.78
N VAL A 25 12.88 2.93 -6.74
CA VAL A 25 11.85 2.05 -6.19
C VAL A 25 11.32 2.68 -4.92
N VAL A 26 10.04 3.02 -4.91
CA VAL A 26 9.35 3.59 -3.74
C VAL A 26 8.32 2.58 -3.28
N LYS A 27 8.40 2.16 -2.00
CA LYS A 27 7.40 1.27 -1.41
C LYS A 27 6.25 2.12 -0.84
N ILE A 28 5.04 1.87 -1.31
CA ILE A 28 3.83 2.56 -0.86
C ILE A 28 2.81 1.50 -0.44
N PHE A 29 2.55 1.40 0.86
CA PHE A 29 1.76 0.32 1.47
C PHE A 29 2.33 -1.07 1.08
N ASP A 30 1.49 -1.96 0.57
CA ASP A 30 1.86 -3.26 0.02
C ASP A 30 2.23 -3.20 -1.47
N GLY A 31 2.25 -2.01 -2.05
CA GLY A 31 2.62 -1.75 -3.44
C GLY A 31 4.06 -1.28 -3.63
N ILE A 32 4.57 -1.50 -4.84
CA ILE A 32 5.86 -0.97 -5.30
C ILE A 32 5.60 -0.02 -6.47
N LEU A 33 6.11 1.20 -6.34
CA LEU A 33 6.11 2.20 -7.40
C LEU A 33 7.52 2.31 -7.99
N LEU A 34 7.61 2.27 -9.31
CA LEU A 34 8.85 2.39 -10.07
C LEU A 34 8.84 3.71 -10.83
N LEU A 35 9.88 4.51 -10.62
CA LEU A 35 10.00 5.85 -11.18
C LEU A 35 11.35 6.00 -11.89
N ASP A 36 11.37 6.78 -12.97
CA ASP A 36 12.58 7.12 -13.73
C ASP A 36 13.19 8.48 -13.30
N ASN A 37 12.59 9.14 -12.30
CA ASN A 37 12.99 10.46 -11.82
C ASN A 37 13.25 10.44 -10.31
N GLU A 38 14.49 10.75 -9.92
CA GLU A 38 14.94 10.75 -8.53
C GLU A 38 14.18 11.74 -7.65
N ILE A 39 13.99 12.97 -8.15
CA ILE A 39 13.38 14.06 -7.38
C ILE A 39 11.95 13.69 -7.04
N LYS A 40 11.19 13.19 -8.03
CA LYS A 40 9.82 12.72 -7.80
C LYS A 40 9.78 11.52 -6.85
N ALA A 41 10.73 10.60 -6.95
CA ALA A 41 10.80 9.46 -6.04
C ALA A 41 11.01 9.91 -4.59
N LYS A 42 11.91 10.88 -4.37
CA LYS A 42 12.14 11.49 -3.04
C LYS A 42 10.91 12.24 -2.53
N GLU A 43 10.28 13.07 -3.34
CA GLU A 43 9.05 13.78 -2.95
C GLU A 43 7.92 12.83 -2.53
N ILE A 44 7.75 11.72 -3.27
CA ILE A 44 6.72 10.72 -2.94
C ILE A 44 7.11 9.97 -1.66
N GLU A 45 8.38 9.61 -1.51
CA GLU A 45 8.90 8.95 -0.32
C GLU A 45 8.71 9.80 0.95
N GLU A 46 8.88 11.12 0.86
CA GLU A 46 8.65 12.05 1.97
C GLU A 46 7.16 12.25 2.27
N LYS A 47 6.31 12.33 1.23
CA LYS A 47 4.87 12.61 1.39
C LYS A 47 4.04 11.38 1.72
N LYS A 48 4.55 10.16 1.51
CA LYS A 48 3.75 8.94 1.70
C LYS A 48 3.25 8.79 3.13
N GLU A 49 4.05 9.18 4.13
CA GLU A 49 3.68 9.09 5.54
C GLU A 49 2.59 10.09 5.90
N GLU A 50 2.71 11.34 5.43
CA GLU A 50 1.71 12.38 5.63
C GLU A 50 0.38 12.01 4.95
N PHE A 51 0.44 11.50 3.71
CA PHE A 51 -0.74 11.00 3.01
C PHE A 51 -1.41 9.86 3.79
N LEU A 52 -0.62 8.91 4.30
CA LEU A 52 -1.12 7.77 5.06
C LEU A 52 -1.80 8.23 6.36
N LYS A 53 -1.15 9.13 7.11
CA LYS A 53 -1.70 9.69 8.33
C LYS A 53 -3.01 10.43 8.07
N GLY A 54 -3.05 11.32 7.08
CA GLY A 54 -4.25 12.11 6.77
C GLY A 54 -5.42 11.25 6.29
N ASN A 55 -5.17 10.14 5.58
CA ASN A 55 -6.23 9.22 5.18
C ASN A 55 -6.72 8.32 6.33
N ILE A 56 -5.82 7.90 7.24
CA ILE A 56 -6.23 7.18 8.44
C ILE A 56 -7.10 8.07 9.33
N GLU A 57 -6.72 9.33 9.53
CA GLU A 57 -7.50 10.28 10.33
C GLU A 57 -8.89 10.48 9.72
N LYS A 58 -9.00 10.72 8.41
CA LYS A 58 -10.28 10.80 7.70
C LYS A 58 -11.11 9.52 7.79
N LEU A 59 -10.45 8.36 7.73
CA LEU A 59 -11.12 7.07 7.87
C LEU A 59 -11.70 6.91 9.27
N LEU A 60 -10.95 7.29 10.31
CA LEU A 60 -11.41 7.28 11.69
C LEU A 60 -12.56 8.28 11.91
N GLU A 61 -12.48 9.48 11.33
CA GLU A 61 -13.59 10.44 11.35
C GLU A 61 -14.84 9.88 10.66
N PHE A 62 -14.69 9.22 9.52
CA PHE A 62 -15.80 8.60 8.79
C PHE A 62 -16.43 7.43 9.55
N LEU A 63 -15.60 6.58 10.18
CA LEU A 63 -16.06 5.42 10.94
C LEU A 63 -16.65 5.82 12.30
N GLY A 64 -16.21 6.94 12.87
CA GLY A 64 -16.59 7.40 14.20
C GLY A 64 -16.00 6.53 15.32
N GLU A 65 -16.38 6.85 16.57
CA GLU A 65 -16.05 5.99 17.71
C GLU A 65 -16.98 4.78 17.73
N PRO A 66 -16.44 3.55 17.87
CA PRO A 66 -17.26 2.36 17.98
C PRO A 66 -18.00 2.35 19.33
N THR A 67 -19.25 1.88 19.31
CA THR A 67 -20.06 1.69 20.52
C THR A 67 -19.55 0.53 21.37
N GLU A 68 -19.91 0.50 22.65
CA GLU A 68 -19.56 -0.61 23.54
C GLU A 68 -20.07 -1.97 23.04
N GLU A 69 -21.26 -2.01 22.42
CA GLU A 69 -21.80 -3.23 21.82
C GLU A 69 -20.96 -3.71 20.63
N GLU A 70 -20.56 -2.81 19.72
CA GLU A 70 -19.71 -3.15 18.58
C GLU A 70 -18.34 -3.68 19.05
N ILE A 71 -17.76 -3.07 20.10
CA ILE A 71 -16.51 -3.56 20.69
C ILE A 71 -16.70 -4.95 21.28
N LYS A 72 -17.77 -5.19 22.07
CA LYS A 72 -18.06 -6.51 22.66
C LYS A 72 -18.22 -7.58 21.59
N GLU A 73 -18.96 -7.28 20.52
CA GLU A 73 -19.18 -8.21 19.42
C GLU A 73 -17.88 -8.59 18.70
N VAL A 74 -17.01 -7.61 18.41
CA VAL A 74 -15.71 -7.85 17.78
C VAL A 74 -14.80 -8.70 18.68
N VAL A 75 -14.77 -8.43 19.98
CA VAL A 75 -13.98 -9.20 20.95
C VAL A 75 -14.47 -10.65 21.03
N GLU A 76 -15.78 -10.88 21.08
CA GLU A 76 -16.36 -12.23 21.09
C GLU A 76 -16.07 -13.00 19.81
N ARG A 77 -16.25 -12.37 18.63
CA ARG A 77 -15.94 -12.99 17.34
C ARG A 77 -14.45 -13.35 17.23
N SER A 78 -13.56 -12.47 17.69
CA SER A 78 -12.11 -12.70 17.70
C SER A 78 -11.73 -13.88 18.58
N ARG A 79 -12.31 -13.97 19.79
CA ARG A 79 -12.10 -15.10 20.71
C ARG A 79 -12.59 -16.43 20.11
N LYS A 80 -13.76 -16.44 19.47
CA LYS A 80 -14.30 -17.64 18.80
C LYS A 80 -13.39 -18.14 17.67
N ARG A 81 -12.84 -17.25 16.85
CA ARG A 81 -11.90 -17.60 15.77
C ARG A 81 -10.56 -18.15 16.27
N ARG A 82 -10.10 -17.72 17.44
CA ARG A 82 -8.83 -18.17 18.02
C ARG A 82 -8.93 -19.55 18.68
N LEU A 83 -10.15 -20.00 18.98
CA LEU A 83 -10.45 -21.28 19.64
C LEU A 83 -10.99 -22.35 18.66
N SER A 84 -11.12 -22.02 17.37
CA SER A 84 -11.43 -22.96 16.27
C SER A 84 -10.18 -23.30 15.49
#